data_AF-A0A963ERV7-F1
#
_entry.id   AF-A0A963ERV7-F1
#
_cell.length_a   1.000
_cell.length_b   1.000
_cell.length_c   1.000
_cell.angle_alpha   90.00
_cell.angle_beta   90.00
_cell.angle_gamma   90.00
#
_symmetry.space_group_name_H-M   'P 1'
#
loop_
_entity.id
_entity.type
_entity.pdbx_description
1 polymer ?
#
loop_
_entity_poly.entity_id
_entity_poly.type
_entity_poly.pdbx_seq_one_letter_code
_entity_poly.pdbx_strand_id
1 'polypeptide(L)'
;MNAMSAKAVGYALAAVAASGALLALVFLGYWSLTGPAEPRDLYVPGKEFRAAVGQARVEGEQLVVSGFEGASPRRQAVLSLRRQLDSEAYRLLTIHMSQLPPGMAATVFWRKSGQALGDALYSQPVPANVAGAATLDMTRNPGWRGPLAEIGLLLAGDPGSRELHFSGLSLVDRGVGPALGSLLTQWTGFHRFDQTSINRLSATFTAGTLSPIPVAAVWAGLALLLVLVAGWLGKAAPRITYLLVVLTVWVSLDLLWQRQLSAQLQLSQQLFQGRSVAERHRRDFDSALYDYAQQLKSGGLPDTPARLFMLHNSQGHNFQRLKLQYYLLPHNIYNLSVLPPEGAVREGDYILALVPVPGLEFHGGRSLLRWDEGAPVSATLEHSHPMGKLFRVAADPAAPPEPVTGARP
;
A
#
# COMPACT_ATOMS: atom_id res chain seq x y z
N MET A 1 -44.99 14.91 -15.32
CA MET A 1 -44.48 14.81 -13.93
C MET A 1 -45.44 15.58 -13.02
N ASN A 2 -46.19 14.91 -12.14
CA ASN A 2 -47.28 15.55 -11.40
C ASN A 2 -46.74 16.57 -10.37
N ALA A 3 -47.44 17.67 -10.14
CA ALA A 3 -47.03 18.73 -9.21
C ALA A 3 -46.75 18.22 -7.78
N MET A 4 -47.41 17.13 -7.37
CA MET A 4 -47.19 16.46 -6.08
C MET A 4 -45.81 15.79 -5.98
N SER A 5 -45.29 15.25 -7.10
CA SER A 5 -43.95 14.66 -7.17
C SER A 5 -42.86 15.72 -7.10
N ALA A 6 -43.04 16.86 -7.78
CA ALA A 6 -42.09 17.98 -7.72
C ALA A 6 -41.95 18.57 -6.31
N LYS A 7 -43.07 18.76 -5.59
CA LYS A 7 -43.06 19.25 -4.20
C LYS A 7 -42.32 18.30 -3.26
N ALA A 8 -42.53 16.99 -3.37
CA ALA A 8 -41.87 16.01 -2.52
C ALA A 8 -40.34 15.98 -2.74
N VAL A 9 -39.90 16.05 -4.00
CA VAL A 9 -38.48 16.17 -4.34
C VAL A 9 -37.88 17.44 -3.75
N GLY A 10 -38.57 18.58 -3.89
CA GLY A 10 -38.12 19.85 -3.31
C GLY A 10 -37.94 19.80 -1.79
N TYR A 11 -38.91 19.25 -1.06
CA TYR A 11 -38.80 19.08 0.39
C TYR A 11 -37.64 18.14 0.77
N ALA A 12 -37.48 17.02 0.06
CA ALA A 12 -36.41 16.07 0.34
C ALA A 12 -35.02 16.71 0.15
N LEU A 13 -34.80 17.37 -0.99
CA LEU A 13 -33.53 18.04 -1.28
C LEU A 13 -33.23 19.17 -0.30
N ALA A 14 -34.24 19.97 0.06
CA ALA A 14 -34.08 21.04 1.05
C ALA A 14 -33.72 20.48 2.43
N ALA A 15 -34.40 19.42 2.89
CA ALA A 15 -34.12 18.79 4.17
C ALA A 15 -32.72 18.15 4.21
N VAL A 16 -32.32 17.46 3.14
CA VAL A 16 -31.00 16.85 2.99
C VAL A 16 -29.89 17.91 2.94
N ALA A 17 -30.10 19.01 2.21
CA ALA A 17 -29.14 20.10 2.16
C ALA A 17 -29.00 20.80 3.52
N ALA A 18 -30.13 21.10 4.19
CA ALA A 18 -30.13 21.74 5.50
C ALA A 18 -29.48 20.86 6.58
N SER A 19 -29.78 19.57 6.62
CA SER A 19 -29.14 18.65 7.56
C SER A 19 -27.65 18.46 7.27
N GLY A 20 -27.24 18.47 6.00
CA GLY A 20 -25.83 18.44 5.61
C GLY A 20 -25.08 19.68 6.08
N ALA A 21 -25.68 20.86 5.92
CA ALA A 21 -25.12 22.11 6.43
C ALA A 21 -25.02 22.12 7.96
N LEU A 22 -26.03 21.63 8.67
CA LEU A 22 -25.99 21.50 10.13
C LEU A 22 -24.87 20.57 10.59
N LEU A 23 -24.70 19.41 9.95
CA LEU A 23 -23.61 18.49 10.27
C LEU A 23 -22.23 19.10 10.00
N ALA A 24 -22.08 19.82 8.89
CA ALA A 24 -20.86 20.56 8.61
C ALA A 24 -20.58 21.59 9.72
N LEU A 25 -21.58 22.38 10.12
CA LEU A 25 -21.43 23.36 11.21
C LEU A 25 -21.06 22.71 12.54
N VAL A 26 -21.68 21.58 12.90
CA VAL A 26 -21.34 20.81 14.11
C VAL A 26 -19.90 20.31 14.05
N PHE A 27 -19.50 19.74 12.91
CA PHE A 27 -18.13 19.29 12.70
C PHE A 27 -17.12 20.44 12.82
N LEU A 28 -17.39 21.58 12.20
CA LEU A 28 -16.54 22.76 12.27
C LEU A 28 -16.47 23.35 13.69
N GLY A 29 -17.59 23.36 14.41
CA GLY A 29 -17.64 23.75 15.82
C GLY A 29 -16.78 22.84 16.69
N TYR A 30 -16.93 21.52 16.56
CA TYR A 30 -16.11 20.54 17.26
C TYR A 30 -14.62 20.71 16.96
N TRP A 31 -14.27 20.89 15.69
CA TRP A 31 -12.87 21.07 15.27
C TRP A 31 -12.26 22.36 15.83
N SER A 32 -13.04 23.45 15.85
CA SER A 32 -12.61 24.73 16.41
C SER A 32 -12.43 24.68 17.93
N LEU A 33 -13.26 23.91 18.64
CA LEU A 33 -13.23 23.85 20.11
C LEU A 33 -12.15 22.90 20.67
N THR A 34 -11.70 21.92 19.90
CA THR A 34 -10.81 20.86 20.40
C THR A 34 -9.32 21.08 20.12
N GLY A 35 -8.92 22.23 19.57
CA GLY A 35 -7.52 22.57 19.25
C GLY A 35 -6.72 23.22 20.39
N PRO A 36 -5.39 23.38 20.27
CA PRO A 36 -4.58 24.23 21.15
C PRO A 36 -4.91 25.73 20.94
N ALA A 37 -4.59 26.61 21.90
CA ALA A 37 -5.11 27.99 21.94
C ALA A 37 -4.55 28.92 20.84
N GLU A 38 -3.35 28.66 20.33
CA GLU A 38 -2.71 29.47 19.28
C GLU A 38 -2.47 28.63 18.01
N PRO A 39 -3.13 28.96 16.89
CA PRO A 39 -2.90 28.25 15.63
C PRO A 39 -1.49 28.52 15.12
N ARG A 40 -0.77 27.45 14.79
CA ARG A 40 0.53 27.51 14.10
C ARG A 40 0.39 26.85 12.74
N ASP A 41 0.66 27.63 11.70
CA ASP A 41 0.71 27.15 10.32
C ASP A 41 2.14 27.31 9.80
N LEU A 42 2.67 26.23 9.24
CA LEU A 42 4.00 26.21 8.64
C LEU A 42 3.89 25.66 7.23
N TYR A 43 4.15 26.53 6.25
CA TYR A 43 4.36 26.11 4.87
C TYR A 43 5.86 25.94 4.63
N VAL A 44 6.24 24.78 4.10
CA VAL A 44 7.60 24.50 3.64
C VAL A 44 7.56 24.30 2.13
N PRO A 45 8.16 25.22 1.34
CA PRO A 45 8.19 25.11 -0.11
C PRO A 45 9.04 23.92 -0.58
N GLY A 46 8.71 23.40 -1.76
CA GLY A 46 9.39 22.25 -2.35
C GLY A 46 10.91 22.44 -2.46
N LYS A 47 11.37 23.67 -2.75
CA LYS A 47 12.80 24.00 -2.85
C LYS A 47 13.64 23.71 -1.60
N GLU A 48 13.03 23.63 -0.42
CA GLU A 48 13.74 23.29 0.83
C GLU A 48 14.03 21.78 0.94
N PHE A 49 13.36 20.95 0.14
CA PHE A 49 13.56 19.52 0.09
C PHE A 49 14.75 19.17 -0.79
N ARG A 50 15.41 18.07 -0.45
CA ARG A 50 16.48 17.49 -1.25
C ARG A 50 16.13 16.07 -1.66
N ALA A 51 16.49 15.68 -2.87
CA ALA A 51 16.47 14.28 -3.27
C ALA A 51 17.57 13.53 -2.52
N ALA A 52 17.16 12.63 -1.62
CA ALA A 52 18.06 11.69 -0.94
C ALA A 52 18.30 10.44 -1.80
N VAL A 53 17.35 10.11 -2.67
CA VAL A 53 17.40 9.03 -3.67
C VAL A 53 16.76 9.54 -4.94
N GLY A 54 17.35 9.25 -6.11
CA GLY A 54 16.89 9.76 -7.40
C GLY A 54 17.44 11.15 -7.72
N GLN A 55 16.87 11.78 -8.75
CA GLN A 55 17.29 13.11 -9.22
C GLN A 55 16.11 14.07 -9.17
N ALA A 56 16.36 15.25 -8.61
CA ALA A 56 15.43 16.35 -8.61
C ALA A 56 16.17 17.67 -8.80
N ARG A 57 15.49 18.64 -9.41
CA ARG A 57 15.98 20.01 -9.61
C ARG A 57 14.98 21.01 -9.06
N VAL A 58 15.49 22.12 -8.56
CA VAL A 58 14.64 23.21 -8.08
C VAL A 58 14.23 24.08 -9.27
N GLU A 59 12.93 24.31 -9.43
CA GLU A 59 12.37 25.25 -10.40
C GLU A 59 11.45 26.23 -9.67
N GLY A 60 11.94 27.46 -9.45
CA GLY A 60 11.25 28.43 -8.61
C GLY A 60 11.12 27.96 -7.15
N GLU A 61 9.88 27.89 -6.65
CA GLU A 61 9.56 27.39 -5.30
C GLU A 61 9.32 25.88 -5.26
N GLN A 62 9.30 25.22 -6.41
CA GLN A 62 8.97 23.80 -6.53
C GLN A 62 10.23 22.94 -6.69
N LEU A 63 10.10 21.67 -6.32
CA LEU A 63 11.08 20.64 -6.61
C LEU A 63 10.52 19.73 -7.72
N VAL A 64 11.23 19.67 -8.84
CA VAL A 64 10.87 18.85 -10.00
C VAL A 64 11.67 17.57 -9.95
N VAL A 65 10.98 16.44 -9.77
CA VAL A 65 11.59 15.11 -9.72
C VAL A 65 11.62 14.54 -11.13
N SER A 66 12.84 14.33 -11.63
CA SER A 66 13.10 13.87 -13.00
C SER A 66 13.79 12.51 -13.07
N GLY A 67 14.40 12.05 -11.98
CA GLY A 67 15.12 10.76 -11.95
C GLY A 67 14.70 9.90 -10.78
N PHE A 68 14.54 8.60 -11.06
CA PHE A 68 14.21 7.58 -10.07
C PHE A 68 15.27 6.49 -10.11
N GLU A 69 15.67 6.00 -8.95
CA GLU A 69 16.63 4.91 -8.82
C GLU A 69 15.92 3.56 -8.72
N GLY A 70 16.60 2.50 -9.13
CA GLY A 70 16.09 1.13 -9.14
C GLY A 70 15.64 0.64 -10.52
N ALA A 71 15.29 -0.64 -10.59
CA ALA A 71 14.81 -1.28 -11.81
C ALA A 71 13.29 -1.07 -11.96
N SER A 72 12.82 -0.82 -13.19
CA SER A 72 11.38 -0.81 -13.49
C SER A 72 10.79 -2.19 -13.18
N PRO A 73 9.60 -2.30 -12.54
CA PRO A 73 8.66 -1.23 -12.19
C PRO A 73 8.87 -0.59 -10.80
N ARG A 74 9.88 -1.02 -10.02
CA ARG A 74 10.14 -0.57 -8.64
C ARG A 74 11.19 0.54 -8.57
N ARG A 75 10.97 1.56 -9.38
CA ARG A 75 11.73 2.81 -9.33
C ARG A 75 11.29 3.65 -8.14
N GLN A 76 12.21 4.33 -7.48
CA GLN A 76 11.90 5.17 -6.34
C GLN A 76 12.69 6.48 -6.33
N ALA A 77 12.08 7.51 -5.75
CA ALA A 77 12.71 8.77 -5.41
C ALA A 77 12.32 9.14 -3.98
N VAL A 78 13.27 9.67 -3.22
CA VAL A 78 13.06 10.06 -1.83
C VAL A 78 13.36 11.53 -1.69
N LEU A 79 12.35 12.31 -1.32
CA LEU A 79 12.47 13.73 -1.02
C LEU A 79 12.52 13.88 0.49
N SER A 80 13.53 14.58 1.01
CA SER A 80 13.76 14.71 2.45
C SER A 80 13.99 16.16 2.86
N LEU A 81 13.39 16.53 3.98
CA LEU A 81 13.64 17.76 4.72
C LEU A 81 14.14 17.39 6.11
N ARG A 82 15.41 17.70 6.38
CA ARG A 82 16.02 17.56 7.70
C ARG A 82 15.92 18.88 8.46
N ARG A 83 14.91 18.97 9.32
CA ARG A 83 14.62 20.15 10.13
C ARG A 83 14.01 19.70 11.44
N GLN A 84 14.42 20.32 12.55
CA GLN A 84 13.74 20.13 13.82
C GLN A 84 12.35 20.75 13.75
N LEU A 85 11.33 19.91 13.92
CA LEU A 85 9.92 20.32 13.89
C LEU A 85 9.25 19.79 15.15
N ASP A 86 8.58 20.68 15.87
CA ASP A 86 7.66 20.26 16.92
C ASP A 86 6.32 19.87 16.29
N SER A 87 6.09 18.58 16.09
CA SER A 87 4.88 18.09 15.42
C SER A 87 3.64 18.15 16.30
N GLU A 88 3.78 18.35 17.61
CA GLU A 88 2.63 18.47 18.51
C GLU A 88 1.78 19.70 18.19
N ALA A 89 2.43 20.71 17.61
CA ALA A 89 1.79 21.92 17.12
C ALA A 89 0.95 21.71 15.84
N TYR A 90 1.01 20.55 15.17
CA TYR A 90 0.37 20.35 13.88
C TYR A 90 -0.46 19.05 13.83
N ARG A 91 -1.75 19.21 13.51
CA ARG A 91 -2.71 18.09 13.41
C ARG A 91 -2.83 17.56 11.99
N LEU A 92 -2.70 18.47 11.03
CA LEU A 92 -2.94 18.21 9.62
C LEU A 92 -1.66 18.42 8.83
N LEU A 93 -1.42 17.52 7.89
CA LEU A 93 -0.36 17.62 6.90
C LEU A 93 -1.00 17.69 5.53
N THR A 94 -0.80 18.80 4.81
CA THR A 94 -1.22 18.93 3.41
C THR A 94 -0.01 18.83 2.50
N ILE A 95 -0.08 17.94 1.52
CA ILE A 95 0.99 17.65 0.58
C ILE A 95 0.59 18.21 -0.77
N HIS A 96 1.37 19.13 -1.31
CA HIS A 96 1.08 19.82 -2.57
C HIS A 96 1.94 19.23 -3.69
N MET A 97 1.32 18.46 -4.59
CA MET A 97 2.02 17.82 -5.70
C MET A 97 1.13 17.68 -6.95
N SER A 98 1.78 17.57 -8.10
CA SER A 98 1.11 17.16 -9.34
C SER A 98 0.48 15.78 -9.20
N GLN A 99 -0.63 15.53 -9.92
CA GLN A 99 -1.28 14.23 -9.93
C GLN A 99 -0.28 13.12 -10.32
N LEU A 100 -0.24 12.06 -9.52
CA LEU A 100 0.65 10.93 -9.77
C LEU A 100 0.20 10.14 -11.01
N PRO A 101 1.14 9.74 -11.88
CA PRO A 101 0.88 8.79 -12.96
C PRO A 101 0.28 7.47 -12.44
N PRO A 102 -0.53 6.77 -13.25
CA PRO A 102 -1.05 5.46 -12.88
C PRO A 102 0.08 4.47 -12.55
N GLY A 103 -0.05 3.76 -11.44
CA GLY A 103 0.94 2.78 -10.98
C GLY A 103 2.02 3.36 -10.08
N MET A 104 2.09 4.69 -9.91
CA MET A 104 2.89 5.32 -8.86
C MET A 104 2.14 5.43 -7.54
N ALA A 105 2.88 5.40 -6.45
CA ALA A 105 2.41 5.65 -5.10
C ALA A 105 3.31 6.68 -4.42
N ALA A 106 2.72 7.49 -3.55
CA ALA A 106 3.44 8.39 -2.68
C ALA A 106 3.17 8.01 -1.22
N THR A 107 4.20 8.13 -0.39
CA THR A 107 4.15 7.83 1.04
C THR A 107 4.88 8.94 1.76
N VAL A 108 4.22 9.63 2.69
CA VAL A 108 4.92 10.52 3.61
C VAL A 108 5.64 9.66 4.64
N PHE A 109 6.86 10.03 4.97
CA PHE A 109 7.61 9.43 6.07
C PHE A 109 8.15 10.51 7.00
N TRP A 110 8.41 10.13 8.25
CA TRP A 110 9.03 11.00 9.23
C TRP A 110 9.87 10.21 10.23
N ARG A 111 10.76 10.94 10.91
CA ARG A 111 11.68 10.41 11.91
C ARG A 111 11.71 11.30 13.14
N LYS A 112 11.70 10.69 14.32
CA LYS A 112 11.83 11.40 15.59
C LYS A 112 13.26 11.85 15.85
N SER A 113 13.40 12.92 16.62
CA SER A 113 14.69 13.35 17.16
C SER A 113 15.24 12.28 18.11
N GLY A 114 16.53 11.95 17.96
CA GLY A 114 17.20 10.90 18.74
C GLY A 114 17.12 9.48 18.17
N GLN A 115 16.34 9.28 17.10
CA GLN A 115 16.26 7.99 16.40
C GLN A 115 17.45 7.85 15.41
N ALA A 116 18.13 6.70 15.41
CA ALA A 116 19.36 6.49 14.64
C ALA A 116 19.10 6.30 13.13
N LEU A 117 20.12 6.53 12.30
CA LEU A 117 20.08 6.10 10.89
C LEU A 117 20.09 4.56 10.85
N GLY A 118 18.96 3.96 10.50
CA GLY A 118 18.79 2.50 10.42
C GLY A 118 17.53 1.99 11.14
N ASP A 119 16.97 2.78 12.04
CA ASP A 119 15.71 2.44 12.69
C ASP A 119 14.53 2.57 11.72
N ALA A 120 13.45 1.82 11.99
CA ALA A 120 12.24 1.86 11.18
C ALA A 120 11.64 3.28 11.14
N LEU A 121 11.45 3.80 9.92
CA LEU A 121 10.77 5.08 9.70
C LEU A 121 9.27 4.93 9.95
N TYR A 122 8.66 5.97 10.51
CA TYR A 122 7.21 6.08 10.50
C TYR A 122 6.76 6.55 9.13
N SER A 123 5.64 6.04 8.65
CA SER A 123 5.15 6.37 7.32
C SER A 123 3.63 6.25 7.20
N GLN A 124 3.04 7.06 6.32
CA GLN A 124 1.64 6.99 5.94
C GLN A 124 1.51 7.13 4.42
N PRO A 125 0.74 6.25 3.75
CA PRO A 125 0.45 6.41 2.33
C PRO A 125 -0.25 7.74 2.03
N VAL A 126 -0.08 8.25 0.81
CA VAL A 126 -0.79 9.41 0.28
C VAL A 126 -1.76 8.93 -0.80
N PRO A 127 -3.05 9.33 -0.79
CA PRO A 127 -3.98 8.85 -1.80
C PRO A 127 -3.59 9.33 -3.21
N ALA A 128 -3.55 8.40 -4.17
CA ALA A 128 -3.02 8.65 -5.51
C ALA A 128 -3.91 9.53 -6.40
N ASN A 129 -5.19 9.71 -6.04
CA ASN A 129 -6.21 10.36 -6.86
C ASN A 129 -6.52 11.81 -6.48
N VAL A 130 -5.73 12.41 -5.58
CA VAL A 130 -5.96 13.78 -5.15
C VAL A 130 -5.13 14.72 -6.02
N ALA A 131 -5.80 15.40 -6.94
CA ALA A 131 -5.18 16.41 -7.78
C ALA A 131 -4.85 17.66 -6.95
N GLY A 132 -3.59 18.11 -7.01
CA GLY A 132 -3.13 19.36 -6.38
C GLY A 132 -2.68 19.18 -4.93
N ALA A 133 -3.58 18.81 -4.02
CA ALA A 133 -3.26 18.78 -2.59
C ALA A 133 -4.00 17.68 -1.82
N ALA A 134 -3.27 16.82 -1.11
CA ALA A 134 -3.83 15.80 -0.22
C ALA A 134 -3.63 16.21 1.24
N THR A 135 -4.72 16.28 2.03
CA THR A 135 -4.64 16.59 3.45
C THR A 135 -4.83 15.34 4.31
N LEU A 136 -3.86 15.06 5.16
CA LEU A 136 -3.82 13.91 6.05
C LEU A 136 -4.03 14.37 7.50
N ASP A 137 -4.86 13.63 8.23
CA ASP A 137 -4.96 13.74 9.69
C ASP A 137 -3.83 12.93 10.32
N MET A 138 -2.90 13.64 10.98
CA MET A 138 -1.73 13.06 11.60
C MET A 138 -1.96 12.72 13.09
N THR A 139 -3.08 13.12 13.68
CA THR A 139 -3.32 13.04 15.13
C THR A 139 -3.32 11.62 15.68
N ARG A 140 -3.70 10.64 14.86
CA ARG A 140 -3.78 9.21 15.21
C ARG A 140 -2.58 8.40 14.73
N ASN A 141 -1.61 9.03 14.06
CA ASN A 141 -0.45 8.31 13.54
C ASN A 141 0.56 8.01 14.66
N PRO A 142 0.96 6.75 14.84
CA PRO A 142 1.96 6.39 15.82
C PRO A 142 3.27 7.10 15.49
N GLY A 143 3.92 7.65 16.51
CA GLY A 143 5.18 8.35 16.33
C GLY A 143 5.09 9.73 15.67
N TRP A 144 3.90 10.26 15.37
CA TRP A 144 3.77 11.64 14.89
C TRP A 144 4.17 12.63 15.99
N ARG A 145 3.54 12.55 17.16
CA ARG A 145 3.74 13.51 18.28
C ARG A 145 5.18 13.52 18.82
N GLY A 146 5.67 14.73 19.08
CA GLY A 146 6.98 15.03 19.64
C GLY A 146 7.95 15.64 18.62
N PRO A 147 9.20 15.90 19.01
CA PRO A 147 10.17 16.55 18.13
C PRO A 147 10.58 15.62 16.98
N LEU A 148 10.33 16.04 15.74
CA LEU A 148 10.77 15.38 14.52
C LEU A 148 12.12 15.95 14.06
N ALA A 149 12.98 15.08 13.55
CA ALA A 149 14.26 15.45 12.95
C ALA A 149 14.20 15.46 11.42
N GLU A 150 13.28 14.69 10.83
CA GLU A 150 13.14 14.56 9.39
C GLU A 150 11.68 14.31 9.00
N ILE A 151 11.24 14.92 7.91
CA ILE A 151 9.99 14.62 7.22
C ILE A 151 10.27 14.57 5.72
N GLY A 152 9.59 13.69 5.00
CA GLY A 152 9.84 13.52 3.58
C GLY A 152 8.74 12.77 2.86
N LEU A 153 8.97 12.60 1.56
CA LEU A 153 8.07 11.93 0.65
C LEU A 153 8.85 10.85 -0.11
N LEU A 154 8.37 9.62 0.00
CA LEU A 154 8.80 8.50 -0.83
C LEU A 154 7.84 8.40 -2.02
N LEU A 155 8.39 8.49 -3.23
CA LEU A 155 7.70 8.26 -4.48
C LEU A 155 8.16 6.92 -5.03
N ALA A 156 7.23 6.00 -5.28
CA ALA A 156 7.51 4.65 -5.77
C ALA A 156 6.69 4.34 -7.02
N GLY A 157 7.31 3.68 -7.99
CA GLY A 157 6.72 3.31 -9.29
C GLY A 157 7.47 3.91 -10.47
N ASP A 158 7.02 3.61 -11.67
CA ASP A 158 7.61 4.14 -12.91
C ASP A 158 6.85 5.39 -13.38
N PRO A 159 7.46 6.59 -13.37
CA PRO A 159 6.82 7.82 -13.85
C PRO A 159 6.66 7.87 -15.37
N GLY A 160 7.28 6.93 -16.11
CA GLY A 160 7.40 7.01 -17.56
C GLY A 160 8.25 8.22 -17.96
N SER A 161 7.74 9.05 -18.87
CA SER A 161 8.40 10.28 -19.34
C SER A 161 7.93 11.55 -18.62
N ARG A 162 7.08 11.44 -17.59
CA ARG A 162 6.52 12.61 -16.89
C ARG A 162 7.42 13.02 -15.75
N GLU A 163 7.71 14.32 -15.69
CA GLU A 163 8.30 14.94 -14.51
C GLU A 163 7.22 15.14 -13.44
N LEU A 164 7.59 15.00 -12.16
CA LEU A 164 6.70 15.22 -11.04
C LEU A 164 7.03 16.52 -10.35
N HIS A 165 6.01 17.36 -10.16
CA HIS A 165 6.16 18.66 -9.52
C HIS A 165 5.72 18.55 -8.07
N PHE A 166 6.68 18.72 -7.15
CA PHE A 166 6.42 18.80 -5.73
C PHE A 166 6.49 20.26 -5.28
N SER A 167 5.35 20.83 -4.91
CA SER A 167 5.26 22.25 -4.52
C SER A 167 5.62 22.49 -3.06
N GLY A 168 5.52 21.47 -2.20
CA GLY A 168 5.87 21.58 -0.79
C GLY A 168 4.85 20.92 0.13
N LEU A 169 4.97 21.22 1.42
CA LEU A 169 4.06 20.75 2.45
C LEU A 169 3.56 21.87 3.35
N SER A 170 2.30 21.78 3.77
CA SER A 170 1.72 22.65 4.79
C SER A 170 1.42 21.83 6.03
N LEU A 171 2.00 22.22 7.15
CA LEU A 171 1.68 21.73 8.48
C LEU A 171 0.71 22.73 9.11
N VAL A 172 -0.46 22.25 9.49
CA VAL A 172 -1.56 23.09 9.95
C VAL A 172 -2.10 22.51 11.26
N ASP A 173 -2.26 23.37 12.26
CA ASP A 173 -2.96 22.99 13.49
C ASP A 173 -4.48 22.95 13.29
N ARG A 174 -5.03 24.09 12.82
CA ARG A 174 -6.47 24.35 12.70
C ARG A 174 -6.78 24.98 11.36
N GLY A 175 -7.99 24.75 10.87
CA GLY A 175 -8.52 25.45 9.72
C GLY A 175 -9.72 24.72 9.15
N VAL A 176 -10.79 25.47 8.85
CA VAL A 176 -12.01 24.92 8.25
C VAL A 176 -11.70 24.22 6.93
N GLY A 177 -10.92 24.88 6.07
CA GLY A 177 -10.51 24.34 4.77
C GLY A 177 -9.72 23.03 4.92
N PRO A 178 -8.58 23.02 5.63
CA PRO A 178 -7.79 21.82 5.86
C PRO A 178 -8.55 20.69 6.57
N ALA A 179 -9.43 20.99 7.54
CA ALA A 179 -10.21 19.97 8.23
C ALA A 179 -11.22 19.28 7.29
N LEU A 180 -11.95 20.05 6.49
CA LEU A 180 -12.85 19.50 5.47
C LEU A 180 -12.06 18.79 4.37
N GLY A 181 -10.93 19.35 3.95
CA GLY A 181 -10.00 18.74 3.00
C GLY A 181 -9.50 17.38 3.49
N SER A 182 -9.21 17.25 4.79
CA SER A 182 -8.84 15.99 5.42
C SER A 182 -9.98 14.98 5.35
N LEU A 183 -11.20 15.33 5.79
CA LEU A 183 -12.36 14.44 5.69
C LEU A 183 -12.62 13.97 4.24
N LEU A 184 -12.59 14.90 3.29
CA LEU A 184 -12.77 14.59 1.87
C LEU A 184 -11.66 13.68 1.35
N THR A 185 -10.41 13.93 1.74
CA THR A 185 -9.27 13.07 1.41
C THR A 185 -9.45 11.67 1.99
N GLN A 186 -9.93 11.55 3.23
CA GLN A 186 -10.18 10.27 3.88
C GLN A 186 -11.33 9.49 3.23
N TRP A 187 -12.39 10.15 2.77
CA TRP A 187 -13.53 9.45 2.16
C TRP A 187 -13.32 9.13 0.68
N THR A 188 -12.64 10.02 -0.05
CA THR A 188 -12.46 9.89 -1.51
C THR A 188 -11.10 9.32 -1.90
N GLY A 189 -10.18 9.17 -0.95
CA GLY A 189 -8.85 8.64 -1.18
C GLY A 189 -8.90 7.22 -1.77
N PHE A 190 -8.25 7.05 -2.92
CA PHE A 190 -8.22 5.75 -3.59
C PHE A 190 -7.20 4.81 -2.96
N HIS A 191 -7.68 3.61 -2.59
CA HIS A 191 -6.86 2.47 -2.22
C HIS A 191 -6.72 1.50 -3.37
N ARG A 192 -5.49 1.16 -3.73
CA ARG A 192 -5.26 0.00 -4.59
C ARG A 192 -5.60 -1.25 -3.79
N PHE A 193 -6.24 -2.23 -4.44
CA PHE A 193 -6.35 -3.55 -3.86
C PHE A 193 -4.97 -4.13 -3.54
N ASP A 194 -4.77 -4.47 -2.28
CA ASP A 194 -3.70 -5.30 -1.79
C ASP A 194 -4.21 -6.69 -1.39
N GLN A 195 -3.31 -7.57 -0.99
CA GLN A 195 -3.63 -8.95 -0.60
C GLN A 195 -4.49 -9.06 0.66
N THR A 196 -4.61 -7.99 1.43
CA THR A 196 -5.44 -7.94 2.66
C THR A 196 -6.84 -7.41 2.38
N SER A 197 -7.05 -6.79 1.22
CA SER A 197 -8.28 -6.08 0.85
C SER A 197 -9.28 -6.90 0.03
N ILE A 198 -8.97 -8.15 -0.34
CA ILE A 198 -9.81 -8.96 -1.26
C ILE A 198 -11.27 -9.05 -0.80
N ASN A 199 -11.49 -9.11 0.52
CA ASN A 199 -12.83 -9.15 1.13
C ASN A 199 -13.16 -7.89 1.96
N ARG A 200 -12.40 -6.80 1.80
CA ARG A 200 -12.55 -5.59 2.62
C ARG A 200 -12.47 -4.33 1.78
N LEU A 201 -13.61 -3.70 1.59
CA LEU A 201 -13.71 -2.30 1.14
C LEU A 201 -13.58 -1.39 2.36
N SER A 202 -12.46 -0.70 2.47
CA SER A 202 -12.21 0.24 3.57
C SER A 202 -13.05 1.50 3.38
N ALA A 203 -13.84 1.85 4.39
CA ALA A 203 -14.70 3.02 4.34
C ALA A 203 -13.94 4.36 4.39
N THR A 204 -12.66 4.32 4.74
CA THR A 204 -11.78 5.49 4.90
C THR A 204 -10.38 5.17 4.41
N PHE A 205 -9.63 6.22 4.07
CA PHE A 205 -8.28 6.07 3.58
C PHE A 205 -7.34 5.56 4.69
N THR A 206 -7.35 6.23 5.84
CA THR A 206 -6.55 5.85 7.01
C THR A 206 -7.44 5.29 8.11
N ALA A 207 -6.99 4.18 8.72
CA ALA A 207 -7.70 3.55 9.82
C ALA A 207 -7.93 4.51 10.98
N GLY A 208 -9.08 4.38 11.64
CA GLY A 208 -9.43 5.21 12.79
C GLY A 208 -9.90 6.62 12.44
N THR A 209 -10.16 6.96 11.18
CA THR A 209 -10.83 8.23 10.85
C THR A 209 -12.35 8.08 10.86
N LEU A 210 -13.07 9.20 10.82
CA LEU A 210 -14.54 9.20 10.86
C LEU A 210 -15.09 8.54 9.57
N SER A 211 -15.76 7.40 9.72
CA SER A 211 -16.35 6.68 8.59
C SER A 211 -17.53 7.46 7.98
N PRO A 212 -17.69 7.47 6.65
CA PRO A 212 -18.83 8.10 5.98
C PRO A 212 -20.15 7.39 6.28
N ILE A 213 -20.13 6.12 6.72
CA ILE A 213 -21.33 5.32 7.00
C ILE A 213 -22.14 5.88 8.19
N PRO A 214 -21.60 6.02 9.41
CA PRO A 214 -22.33 6.61 10.52
C PRO A 214 -22.71 8.06 10.25
N VAL A 215 -21.88 8.82 9.51
CA VAL A 215 -22.21 10.20 9.13
C VAL A 215 -23.43 10.24 8.21
N ALA A 216 -23.50 9.36 7.20
CA ALA A 216 -24.67 9.24 6.33
C ALA A 216 -25.93 8.83 7.12
N ALA A 217 -25.81 7.92 8.09
CA ALA A 217 -26.93 7.53 8.94
C ALA A 217 -27.46 8.70 9.77
N VAL A 218 -26.58 9.46 10.43
CA VAL A 218 -26.96 10.68 11.17
C VAL A 218 -27.52 11.75 10.23
N TRP A 219 -26.96 11.89 9.04
CA TRP A 219 -27.41 12.84 8.01
C TRP A 219 -28.83 12.56 7.55
N ALA A 220 -29.13 11.29 7.24
CA ALA A 220 -30.48 10.84 6.90
C ALA A 220 -31.44 11.02 8.09
N GLY A 221 -31.03 10.63 9.31
CA GLY A 221 -31.84 10.78 10.52
C GLY A 221 -32.21 12.25 10.81
N LEU A 222 -31.23 13.15 10.70
CA LEU A 222 -31.45 14.59 10.88
C LEU A 222 -32.34 15.17 9.79
N ALA A 223 -32.16 14.75 8.53
CA ALA A 223 -33.04 15.17 7.44
C ALA A 223 -34.50 14.73 7.68
N LEU A 224 -34.71 13.48 8.12
CA LEU A 224 -36.04 12.97 8.47
C LEU A 224 -36.65 13.76 9.64
N LEU A 225 -35.85 14.06 10.66
CA LEU A 225 -36.28 14.88 11.80
C LEU A 225 -36.74 16.28 11.34
N LEU A 226 -35.99 16.93 10.45
CA LEU A 226 -36.38 18.24 9.90
C LEU A 226 -37.72 18.17 9.14
N VAL A 227 -37.95 17.12 8.35
CA VAL A 227 -39.24 16.90 7.67
C VAL A 227 -40.38 16.70 8.68
N LEU A 228 -40.15 15.92 9.74
CA LEU A 228 -41.13 15.69 10.80
C LEU A 228 -41.48 16.98 11.55
N VAL A 229 -40.47 17.76 11.96
CA VAL A 229 -40.65 19.04 12.65
C VAL A 229 -41.39 20.04 11.75
N ALA A 230 -41.02 20.13 10.46
CA ALA A 230 -41.75 20.96 9.51
C ALA A 230 -43.23 20.54 9.38
N GLY A 231 -43.49 19.24 9.36
CA GLY A 231 -44.85 18.70 9.37
C GLY A 231 -45.64 19.09 10.62
N TRP A 232 -45.02 19.01 11.80
CA TRP A 232 -45.63 19.44 13.07
C TRP A 232 -45.91 20.95 13.12
N LEU A 233 -45.06 21.76 12.49
CA LEU A 233 -45.24 23.21 12.32
C LEU A 233 -46.23 23.59 11.20
N GLY A 234 -47.02 22.66 10.70
CA GLY A 234 -48.08 22.89 9.71
C GLY A 234 -47.65 22.78 8.23
N LYS A 235 -46.41 22.38 7.94
CA LYS A 235 -45.90 22.13 6.58
C LYS A 235 -45.81 20.64 6.28
N ALA A 236 -46.96 19.94 6.32
CA ALA A 236 -47.01 18.51 6.10
C ALA A 236 -46.43 18.12 4.72
N ALA A 237 -45.33 17.37 4.72
CA ALA A 237 -44.71 16.85 3.51
C ALA A 237 -45.44 15.57 3.03
N PRO A 238 -45.54 15.34 1.70
CA PRO A 238 -46.05 14.09 1.16
C PRO A 238 -45.25 12.87 1.68
N ARG A 239 -45.91 11.72 1.90
CA ARG A 239 -45.26 10.50 2.44
C ARG A 239 -44.04 10.03 1.63
N ILE A 240 -44.05 10.22 0.32
CA ILE A 240 -42.92 9.86 -0.55
C ILE A 240 -41.65 10.66 -0.24
N THR A 241 -41.77 11.83 0.39
CA THR A 241 -40.62 12.68 0.80
C THR A 241 -39.67 11.95 1.75
N TYR A 242 -40.21 11.17 2.70
CA TYR A 242 -39.39 10.42 3.66
C TYR A 242 -38.53 9.37 2.97
N LEU A 243 -39.10 8.65 1.99
CA LEU A 243 -38.34 7.69 1.17
C LEU A 243 -37.26 8.40 0.35
N LEU A 244 -37.58 9.53 -0.29
CA LEU A 244 -36.63 10.30 -1.09
C LEU A 244 -35.46 10.83 -0.26
N VAL A 245 -35.69 11.25 0.99
CA VAL A 245 -34.61 11.66 1.91
C VAL A 245 -33.63 10.51 2.13
N VAL A 246 -34.12 9.32 2.49
CA VAL A 246 -33.26 8.15 2.74
C VAL A 246 -32.53 7.74 1.46
N LEU A 247 -33.24 7.66 0.33
CA LEU A 247 -32.65 7.30 -0.96
C LEU A 247 -31.57 8.28 -1.40
N THR A 248 -31.78 9.60 -1.22
CA THR A 248 -30.80 10.60 -1.64
C THR A 248 -29.48 10.46 -0.88
N VAL A 249 -29.56 10.28 0.44
CA VAL A 249 -28.36 10.08 1.28
C VAL A 249 -27.70 8.73 0.96
N TRP A 250 -28.49 7.68 0.77
CA TRP A 250 -27.98 6.36 0.40
C TRP A 250 -27.27 6.37 -0.96
N VAL A 251 -27.87 6.98 -2.00
CA VAL A 251 -27.24 7.13 -3.32
C VAL A 251 -25.95 7.94 -3.22
N SER A 252 -25.91 8.99 -2.40
CA SER A 252 -24.69 9.78 -2.19
C SER A 252 -23.54 8.93 -1.62
N LEU A 253 -23.86 8.03 -0.67
CA LEU A 253 -22.91 7.08 -0.12
C LEU A 253 -22.50 6.01 -1.14
N ASP A 254 -23.46 5.49 -1.92
CA ASP A 254 -23.18 4.49 -2.96
C ASP A 254 -22.26 5.05 -4.07
N LEU A 255 -22.49 6.30 -4.49
CA LEU A 255 -21.63 6.99 -5.46
C LEU A 255 -20.18 7.13 -4.99
N LEU A 256 -19.96 7.29 -3.68
CA LEU A 256 -18.62 7.30 -3.10
C LEU A 256 -17.90 5.96 -3.32
N TRP A 257 -18.62 4.84 -3.13
CA TRP A 257 -18.09 3.50 -3.35
C TRP A 257 -17.91 3.19 -4.84
N GLN A 258 -18.89 3.55 -5.68
CA GLN A 258 -18.81 3.37 -7.12
C GLN A 258 -17.60 4.10 -7.73
N ARG A 259 -17.23 5.27 -7.19
CA ARG A 259 -16.01 5.98 -7.59
C ARG A 259 -14.75 5.16 -7.32
N GLN A 260 -14.64 4.51 -6.15
CA GLN A 260 -13.49 3.67 -5.82
C GLN A 260 -13.41 2.44 -6.72
N LEU A 261 -14.54 1.76 -6.95
CA LEU A 261 -14.62 0.60 -7.84
C LEU A 261 -14.26 0.97 -9.29
N SER A 262 -14.73 2.13 -9.75
CA SER A 262 -14.40 2.65 -11.09
C SER A 262 -12.92 2.95 -11.23
N ALA A 263 -12.30 3.58 -10.22
CA ALA A 263 -10.86 3.83 -10.20
C ALA A 263 -10.05 2.52 -10.22
N GLN A 264 -10.48 1.51 -9.44
CA GLN A 264 -9.84 0.19 -9.44
C GLN A 264 -9.99 -0.53 -10.78
N LEU A 265 -11.16 -0.43 -11.43
CA LEU A 265 -11.41 -0.99 -12.76
C LEU A 265 -10.50 -0.36 -13.80
N GLN A 266 -10.43 0.98 -13.85
CA GLN A 266 -9.56 1.72 -14.76
C GLN A 266 -8.09 1.34 -14.56
N LEU A 267 -7.64 1.27 -13.30
CA LEU A 267 -6.28 0.85 -12.98
C LEU A 267 -6.00 -0.59 -13.45
N SER A 268 -6.93 -1.50 -13.22
CA SER A 268 -6.80 -2.91 -13.63
C SER A 268 -6.77 -3.07 -15.15
N GLN A 269 -7.59 -2.30 -15.88
CA GLN A 269 -7.57 -2.24 -17.33
C GLN A 269 -6.22 -1.72 -17.85
N GLN A 270 -5.72 -0.60 -17.29
CA GLN A 270 -4.44 -0.02 -17.69
C GLN A 270 -3.24 -0.97 -17.45
N LEU A 271 -3.27 -1.72 -16.35
CA LEU A 271 -2.19 -2.66 -16.02
C LEU A 271 -2.25 -3.94 -16.87
N PHE A 272 -3.45 -4.49 -17.11
CA PHE A 272 -3.59 -5.88 -17.54
C PHE A 272 -4.37 -6.11 -18.86
N GLN A 273 -5.15 -5.15 -19.34
CA GLN A 273 -5.98 -5.35 -20.54
C GLN A 273 -5.12 -5.53 -21.81
N GLY A 274 -5.46 -6.56 -22.60
CA GLY A 274 -4.76 -6.85 -23.86
C GLY A 274 -3.32 -7.36 -23.70
N ARG A 275 -2.90 -7.71 -22.48
CA ARG A 275 -1.54 -8.17 -22.18
C ARG A 275 -1.46 -9.69 -22.07
N SER A 276 -0.34 -10.25 -22.50
CA SER A 276 -0.01 -11.65 -22.28
C SER A 276 0.10 -11.97 -20.78
N VAL A 277 0.00 -13.24 -20.41
CA VAL A 277 0.13 -13.67 -18.99
C VAL A 277 1.48 -13.23 -18.40
N ALA A 278 2.58 -13.39 -19.16
CA ALA A 278 3.92 -13.00 -18.73
C ALA A 278 4.04 -11.49 -18.48
N GLU A 279 3.52 -10.67 -19.40
CA GLU A 279 3.50 -9.21 -19.23
C GLU A 279 2.66 -8.77 -18.02
N ARG A 280 1.53 -9.45 -17.77
CA ARG A 280 0.69 -9.17 -16.61
C ARG A 280 1.46 -9.41 -15.31
N HIS A 281 2.17 -10.54 -15.18
CA HIS A 281 2.98 -10.81 -14.00
C HIS A 281 4.13 -9.81 -13.82
N ARG A 282 4.80 -9.38 -14.90
CA ARG A 282 5.85 -8.35 -14.82
C ARG A 282 5.34 -6.97 -14.43
N ARG A 283 4.04 -6.69 -14.59
CA ARG A 283 3.40 -5.43 -14.19
C ARG A 283 2.71 -5.50 -12.83
N ASP A 284 2.59 -6.70 -12.27
CA ASP A 284 1.99 -6.90 -10.96
C ASP A 284 3.01 -6.59 -9.85
N PHE A 285 2.52 -6.48 -8.61
CA PHE A 285 3.34 -6.07 -7.47
C PHE A 285 4.43 -7.11 -7.13
N ASP A 286 4.29 -8.36 -7.58
CA ASP A 286 5.20 -9.48 -7.38
C ASP A 286 6.08 -9.81 -8.60
N SER A 287 6.15 -8.90 -9.57
CA SER A 287 7.03 -8.96 -10.74
C SER A 287 8.44 -9.46 -10.46
N ALA A 288 9.10 -9.00 -9.39
CA ALA A 288 10.43 -9.46 -9.01
C ALA A 288 10.50 -10.97 -8.70
N LEU A 289 9.46 -11.54 -8.07
CA LEU A 289 9.36 -12.99 -7.83
C LEU A 289 9.13 -13.74 -9.14
N TYR A 290 8.30 -13.19 -10.02
CA TYR A 290 8.07 -13.78 -11.35
C TYR A 290 9.35 -13.81 -12.18
N ASP A 291 10.07 -12.68 -12.28
CA ASP A 291 11.30 -12.59 -13.05
C ASP A 291 12.39 -13.48 -12.45
N TYR A 292 12.50 -13.55 -11.13
CA TYR A 292 13.41 -14.49 -10.46
C TYR A 292 13.07 -15.94 -10.78
N ALA A 293 11.78 -16.32 -10.77
CA ALA A 293 11.35 -17.66 -11.16
C ALA A 293 11.69 -17.98 -12.62
N GLN A 294 11.53 -17.01 -13.54
CA GLN A 294 11.92 -17.19 -14.94
C GLN A 294 13.44 -17.37 -15.09
N GLN A 295 14.25 -16.61 -14.35
CA GLN A 295 15.71 -16.78 -14.35
C GLN A 295 16.11 -18.18 -13.89
N LEU A 296 15.53 -18.65 -12.77
CA LEU A 296 15.77 -20.01 -12.27
C LEU A 296 15.42 -21.06 -13.31
N LYS A 297 14.26 -20.96 -13.96
CA LYS A 297 13.85 -21.90 -15.03
C LYS A 297 14.74 -21.86 -16.26
N SER A 298 15.23 -20.68 -16.65
CA SER A 298 16.02 -20.53 -17.88
C SER A 298 17.49 -20.93 -17.73
N GLY A 299 18.03 -20.95 -16.50
CA GLY A 299 19.48 -21.11 -16.31
C GLY A 299 19.93 -21.84 -15.05
N GLY A 300 19.05 -22.12 -14.09
CA GLY A 300 19.41 -22.83 -12.85
C GLY A 300 18.75 -24.19 -12.67
N LEU A 301 17.57 -24.38 -13.28
CA LEU A 301 16.77 -25.60 -13.17
C LEU A 301 16.68 -26.30 -14.53
N PRO A 302 16.51 -27.63 -14.55
CA PRO A 302 16.33 -28.38 -15.79
C PRO A 302 14.93 -28.11 -16.39
N ASP A 303 14.76 -28.36 -17.69
CA ASP A 303 13.44 -28.22 -18.34
C ASP A 303 12.41 -29.26 -17.87
N THR A 304 12.87 -30.37 -17.29
CA THR A 304 12.02 -31.43 -16.73
C THR A 304 11.65 -31.15 -15.26
N PRO A 305 10.47 -31.59 -14.78
CA PRO A 305 10.13 -31.49 -13.36
C PRO A 305 11.23 -32.08 -12.46
N ALA A 306 11.68 -31.30 -11.49
CA ALA A 306 12.76 -31.65 -10.57
C ALA A 306 12.26 -31.48 -9.14
N ARG A 307 12.87 -32.18 -8.19
CA ARG A 307 12.57 -32.04 -6.76
C ARG A 307 13.36 -30.84 -6.22
N LEU A 308 12.64 -29.88 -5.66
CA LEU A 308 13.18 -28.63 -5.15
C LEU A 308 12.77 -28.44 -3.68
N PHE A 309 13.75 -28.32 -2.78
CA PHE A 309 13.54 -27.93 -1.40
C PHE A 309 13.67 -26.41 -1.29
N MET A 310 12.55 -25.72 -1.07
CA MET A 310 12.52 -24.27 -0.89
C MET A 310 12.61 -23.93 0.60
N LEU A 311 13.68 -23.26 0.99
CA LEU A 311 14.00 -22.90 2.37
C LEU A 311 13.80 -21.39 2.60
N HIS A 312 13.18 -21.07 3.74
CA HIS A 312 12.99 -19.69 4.20
C HIS A 312 12.98 -19.66 5.73
N ASN A 313 13.52 -18.58 6.32
CA ASN A 313 13.60 -18.40 7.77
C ASN A 313 12.28 -17.98 8.46
N SER A 314 11.14 -18.03 7.75
CA SER A 314 9.86 -17.57 8.29
C SER A 314 9.01 -18.75 8.72
N GLN A 315 8.40 -18.65 9.90
CA GLN A 315 7.39 -19.62 10.34
C GLN A 315 6.03 -19.35 9.66
N GLY A 316 5.26 -20.41 9.41
CA GLY A 316 3.91 -20.31 8.83
C GLY A 316 3.88 -19.90 7.35
N HIS A 317 2.79 -19.26 6.91
CA HIS A 317 2.60 -18.84 5.52
C HIS A 317 3.35 -17.54 5.22
N ASN A 318 4.29 -17.60 4.28
CA ASN A 318 5.00 -16.43 3.77
C ASN A 318 4.62 -16.18 2.31
N PHE A 319 4.22 -14.94 2.00
CA PHE A 319 3.77 -14.55 0.68
C PHE A 319 4.81 -14.85 -0.42
N GLN A 320 6.06 -14.43 -0.24
CA GLN A 320 7.10 -14.54 -1.27
C GLN A 320 7.37 -16.00 -1.60
N ARG A 321 7.48 -16.83 -0.56
CA ARG A 321 7.72 -18.27 -0.66
C ARG A 321 6.60 -19.00 -1.39
N LEU A 322 5.35 -18.76 -1.00
CA LEU A 322 4.17 -19.40 -1.61
C LEU A 322 3.98 -18.96 -3.07
N LYS A 323 4.20 -17.67 -3.36
CA LYS A 323 4.04 -17.15 -4.72
C LYS A 323 5.14 -17.64 -5.65
N LEU A 324 6.38 -17.71 -5.17
CA LEU A 324 7.48 -18.27 -5.94
C LEU A 324 7.28 -19.77 -6.21
N GLN A 325 6.76 -20.53 -5.25
CA GLN A 325 6.39 -21.93 -5.45
C GLN A 325 5.42 -22.08 -6.62
N TYR A 326 4.40 -21.23 -6.71
CA TYR A 326 3.46 -21.23 -7.83
C TYR A 326 4.16 -20.94 -9.17
N TYR A 327 5.07 -19.96 -9.21
CA TYR A 327 5.79 -19.62 -10.45
C TYR A 327 6.81 -20.66 -10.90
N LEU A 328 7.26 -21.53 -9.99
CA LEU A 328 8.20 -22.60 -10.30
C LEU A 328 7.52 -23.91 -10.75
N LEU A 329 6.19 -23.97 -10.83
CA LEU A 329 5.50 -25.10 -11.47
C LEU A 329 6.00 -25.29 -12.92
N PRO A 330 6.24 -26.53 -13.39
CA PRO A 330 5.77 -27.79 -12.82
C PRO A 330 6.77 -28.51 -11.88
N HIS A 331 7.84 -27.87 -11.40
CA HIS A 331 8.76 -28.54 -10.48
C HIS A 331 8.05 -29.00 -9.19
N ASN A 332 8.53 -30.11 -8.62
CA ASN A 332 8.00 -30.66 -7.39
C ASN A 332 8.65 -29.97 -6.20
N ILE A 333 7.93 -29.06 -5.57
CA ILE A 333 8.50 -28.11 -4.61
C ILE A 333 8.05 -28.48 -3.19
N TYR A 334 9.04 -28.82 -2.35
CA TYR A 334 8.88 -29.02 -0.93
C TYR A 334 9.15 -27.70 -0.22
N ASN A 335 8.08 -27.12 0.32
CA ASN A 335 8.12 -25.81 0.95
C ASN A 335 8.34 -25.96 2.46
N LEU A 336 9.56 -25.66 2.93
CA LEU A 336 9.96 -25.91 4.31
C LEU A 336 10.27 -24.59 5.05
N SER A 337 9.75 -24.46 6.26
CA SER A 337 10.14 -23.42 7.24
C SER A 337 11.32 -23.86 8.11
N VAL A 338 11.75 -25.11 7.93
CA VAL A 338 12.84 -25.78 8.63
C VAL A 338 13.76 -26.43 7.60
N LEU A 339 14.94 -26.86 8.02
CA LEU A 339 15.85 -27.59 7.15
C LEU A 339 15.25 -28.96 6.76
N PRO A 340 15.61 -29.51 5.59
CA PRO A 340 15.18 -30.85 5.21
C PRO A 340 15.64 -31.87 6.26
N PRO A 341 14.82 -32.87 6.61
CA PRO A 341 15.25 -33.93 7.52
C PRO A 341 16.41 -34.73 6.90
N GLU A 342 17.21 -35.36 7.77
CA GLU A 342 18.34 -36.18 7.35
C GLU A 342 17.91 -37.26 6.34
N GLY A 343 18.69 -37.44 5.27
CA GLY A 343 18.40 -38.41 4.20
C GLY A 343 17.23 -38.07 3.25
N ALA A 344 16.54 -36.93 3.45
CA ALA A 344 15.44 -36.53 2.57
C ALA A 344 15.92 -35.98 1.21
N VAL A 345 17.11 -35.38 1.23
CA VAL A 345 17.79 -34.78 0.08
C VAL A 345 18.67 -35.84 -0.57
N ARG A 346 18.56 -35.99 -1.89
CA ARG A 346 19.29 -36.98 -2.70
C ARG A 346 20.05 -36.29 -3.83
N GLU A 347 20.95 -37.03 -4.45
CA GLU A 347 21.61 -36.59 -5.68
C GLU A 347 20.60 -36.14 -6.73
N GLY A 348 20.88 -35.00 -7.37
CA GLY A 348 20.00 -34.40 -8.39
C GLY A 348 18.84 -33.57 -7.82
N ASP A 349 18.60 -33.58 -6.50
CA ASP A 349 17.69 -32.64 -5.87
C ASP A 349 18.29 -31.23 -5.85
N TYR A 350 17.42 -30.22 -5.79
CA TYR A 350 17.80 -28.82 -5.70
C TYR A 350 17.39 -28.23 -4.35
N ILE A 351 18.20 -27.30 -3.84
CA ILE A 351 17.91 -26.54 -2.62
C ILE A 351 17.92 -25.05 -2.97
N LEU A 352 16.79 -24.37 -2.74
CA LEU A 352 16.62 -22.94 -2.97
C LEU A 352 16.46 -22.21 -1.64
N ALA A 353 17.46 -21.43 -1.24
CA ALA A 353 17.43 -20.59 -0.04
C ALA A 353 17.11 -19.14 -0.42
N LEU A 354 15.93 -18.64 -0.04
CA LEU A 354 15.44 -17.31 -0.46
C LEU A 354 15.98 -16.13 0.37
N VAL A 355 16.41 -16.44 1.59
CA VAL A 355 16.99 -15.48 2.54
C VAL A 355 18.09 -16.20 3.29
N PRO A 356 18.95 -15.52 4.06
CA PRO A 356 19.80 -16.19 5.03
C PRO A 356 18.94 -17.08 5.93
N VAL A 357 19.11 -18.40 5.77
CA VAL A 357 18.46 -19.42 6.58
C VAL A 357 19.41 -19.70 7.74
N PRO A 358 19.02 -19.47 8.99
CA PRO A 358 19.85 -19.81 10.15
C PRO A 358 20.32 -21.26 10.08
N GLY A 359 21.60 -21.47 10.36
CA GLY A 359 22.25 -22.77 10.28
C GLY A 359 22.69 -23.19 8.88
N LEU A 360 22.19 -22.61 7.79
CA LEU A 360 22.58 -23.01 6.43
C LEU A 360 23.88 -22.30 5.99
N GLU A 361 24.96 -23.06 5.88
CA GLU A 361 26.27 -22.56 5.45
C GLU A 361 26.76 -23.28 4.19
N PHE A 362 27.20 -22.50 3.20
CA PHE A 362 27.82 -23.04 1.99
C PHE A 362 29.33 -22.76 1.99
N HIS A 363 30.14 -23.82 1.98
CA HIS A 363 31.59 -23.73 1.86
C HIS A 363 32.01 -23.98 0.41
N GLY A 364 32.04 -22.91 -0.40
CA GLY A 364 32.31 -22.99 -1.84
C GLY A 364 33.64 -23.65 -2.21
N GLY A 365 34.69 -23.52 -1.38
CA GLY A 365 35.97 -24.19 -1.60
C GLY A 365 35.93 -25.72 -1.44
N ARG A 366 34.85 -26.27 -0.88
CA ARG A 366 34.65 -27.71 -0.68
C ARG A 366 33.38 -28.25 -1.34
N SER A 367 32.64 -27.40 -2.07
CA SER A 367 31.32 -27.73 -2.63
C SER A 367 30.41 -28.43 -1.61
N LEU A 368 30.37 -27.87 -0.39
CA LEU A 368 29.69 -28.50 0.75
C LEU A 368 28.65 -27.55 1.33
N LEU A 369 27.42 -28.03 1.46
CA LEU A 369 26.33 -27.37 2.15
C LEU A 369 26.16 -28.02 3.52
N ARG A 370 26.27 -27.23 4.59
CA ARG A 370 26.13 -27.68 5.97
C ARG A 370 24.91 -27.06 6.62
N TRP A 371 24.32 -27.79 7.55
CA TRP A 371 23.33 -27.24 8.44
C TRP A 371 23.35 -27.87 9.83
N ASP A 372 22.87 -27.12 10.82
CA ASP A 372 23.11 -27.39 12.26
C ASP A 372 22.71 -28.80 12.73
N GLU A 373 21.65 -29.37 12.16
CA GLU A 373 21.07 -30.65 12.59
C GLU A 373 21.08 -31.75 11.51
N GLY A 374 22.05 -31.74 10.58
CA GLY A 374 22.12 -32.82 9.59
C GLY A 374 23.51 -33.07 9.00
N ALA A 375 23.62 -34.22 8.33
CA ALA A 375 24.81 -34.58 7.58
C ALA A 375 25.09 -33.53 6.49
N PRO A 376 26.35 -33.09 6.34
CA PRO A 376 26.70 -32.15 5.29
C PRO A 376 26.46 -32.80 3.92
N VAL A 377 25.94 -32.02 2.98
CA VAL A 377 25.59 -32.50 1.65
C VAL A 377 26.50 -31.87 0.61
N SER A 378 27.06 -32.70 -0.26
CA SER A 378 27.83 -32.24 -1.41
C SER A 378 26.90 -31.49 -2.37
N ALA A 379 27.18 -30.21 -2.62
CA ALA A 379 26.32 -29.37 -3.43
C ALA A 379 27.14 -28.34 -4.21
N THR A 380 26.65 -27.99 -5.40
CA THR A 380 27.20 -26.95 -6.25
C THR A 380 26.26 -25.76 -6.28
N LEU A 381 26.84 -24.55 -6.25
CA LEU A 381 26.07 -23.31 -6.38
C LEU A 381 25.76 -23.09 -7.87
N GLU A 382 24.52 -23.33 -8.27
CA GLU A 382 24.06 -23.17 -9.66
C GLU A 382 23.65 -21.74 -9.97
N HIS A 383 23.05 -21.04 -8.98
CA HIS A 383 22.56 -19.69 -9.18
C HIS A 383 22.66 -18.85 -7.90
N SER A 384 23.05 -17.58 -8.05
CA SER A 384 23.05 -16.61 -6.96
C SER A 384 22.39 -15.31 -7.39
N HIS A 385 21.43 -14.85 -6.60
CA HIS A 385 20.66 -13.64 -6.82
C HIS A 385 20.41 -12.94 -5.47
N PRO A 386 20.15 -11.61 -5.43
CA PRO A 386 19.79 -10.93 -4.17
C PRO A 386 18.57 -11.53 -3.45
N MET A 387 17.68 -12.22 -4.18
CA MET A 387 16.51 -12.92 -3.63
C MET A 387 16.75 -14.37 -3.23
N GLY A 388 17.96 -14.90 -3.43
CA GLY A 388 18.26 -16.27 -3.01
C GLY A 388 19.39 -16.95 -3.76
N LYS A 389 19.72 -18.14 -3.29
CA LYS A 389 20.75 -19.02 -3.85
C LYS A 389 20.14 -20.38 -4.17
N LEU A 390 20.46 -20.90 -5.35
CA LEU A 390 20.10 -22.24 -5.78
C LEU A 390 21.32 -23.14 -5.73
N PHE A 391 21.18 -24.27 -5.05
CA PHE A 391 22.19 -25.31 -4.96
C PHE A 391 21.66 -26.58 -5.62
N ARG A 392 22.53 -27.30 -6.33
CA ARG A 392 22.26 -28.64 -6.83
C ARG A 392 23.04 -29.65 -6.02
N VAL A 393 22.36 -30.68 -5.55
CA VAL A 393 22.94 -31.75 -4.74
C VAL A 393 23.68 -32.70 -5.67
N ALA A 394 24.96 -32.90 -5.38
CA ALA A 394 25.83 -33.83 -6.07
C ALA A 394 25.89 -35.16 -5.31
N ALA A 395 26.32 -36.22 -6.01
CA ALA A 395 26.70 -37.47 -5.37
C ALA A 395 27.72 -37.18 -4.25
N ASP A 396 27.53 -37.81 -3.09
CA ASP A 396 28.53 -37.78 -2.04
C ASP A 396 29.78 -38.54 -2.54
N PRO A 397 30.96 -37.90 -2.66
CA PRO A 397 32.17 -38.59 -3.10
C PRO A 397 32.60 -39.70 -2.12
N ALA A 398 32.01 -39.79 -0.92
CA ALA A 398 32.30 -40.81 0.08
C ALA A 398 31.21 -41.90 0.24
N ALA A 399 30.09 -41.84 -0.49
CA ALA A 399 29.04 -42.85 -0.37
C ALA A 399 29.34 -44.08 -1.25
N PRO A 400 29.36 -45.31 -0.70
CA PRO A 400 29.48 -46.52 -1.52
C PRO A 400 28.25 -46.63 -2.44
N PRO A 401 28.41 -47.10 -3.69
CA PRO A 401 27.30 -47.24 -4.62
C PRO A 401 26.22 -48.16 -4.03
N GLU A 402 24.95 -47.78 -4.17
CA GLU A 402 23.83 -48.63 -3.77
C GLU A 402 23.97 -50.02 -4.41
N PRO A 403 23.76 -51.12 -3.66
CA PRO A 403 23.77 -52.45 -4.24
C PRO A 403 22.60 -52.56 -5.22
N VAL A 404 22.93 -52.82 -6.49
CA VAL A 404 21.98 -53.25 -7.52
C VAL A 404 21.26 -54.48 -6.99
N THR A 405 20.07 -54.29 -6.44
CA THR A 405 19.22 -55.39 -6.03
C THR A 405 18.66 -56.02 -7.29
N GLY A 406 19.32 -57.11 -7.68
CA GLY A 406 18.96 -57.93 -8.80
C GLY A 406 17.51 -58.41 -8.74
N ALA A 407 17.01 -58.68 -9.95
CA ALA A 407 15.78 -59.38 -10.25
C ALA A 407 15.44 -60.44 -9.19
N ARG A 408 14.20 -60.36 -8.69
CA ARG A 408 13.57 -61.53 -8.06
C ARG A 408 12.87 -62.35 -9.17
N PRO A 409 12.90 -63.69 -9.05
CA PRO A 409 12.34 -64.61 -10.04
C PRO A 409 10.83 -64.47 -10.23
#